data_AF-A5UXB6-F1
#
_entry.id   AF-A5UXB6-F1
#
_cell.length_a   1.000
_cell.length_b   1.000
_cell.length_c   1.000
_cell.angle_alpha   90.00
_cell.angle_beta   90.00
_cell.angle_gamma   90.00
#
_symmetry.space_group_name_H-M   'P 1'
#
loop_
_entity.id
_entity.type
_entity.pdbx_description
1 polymer ?
#
loop_
_entity_poly.entity_id
_entity_poly.type
_entity_poly.pdbx_seq_one_letter_code
_entity_poly.pdbx_strand_id
1 'polypeptide(L)'
;MAPRPQSAASRARRAQERLRVCGGGDALPAVLTSHDAIACLGRAWFHHLLRHNALPGVQVIRFGVWRCARETFLTWLAEMANEVTLPAEDVVDAPVRSVDTVRTTARVRRRSATTHK
;
A
#
# COMPACT_ATOMS: atom_id res chain seq x y z
N MET A 1 -21.33 -26.86 16.87
CA MET A 1 -20.46 -25.68 17.01
C MET A 1 -20.30 -25.05 15.63
N ALA A 2 -20.98 -23.93 15.34
CA ALA A 2 -20.88 -23.29 14.03
C ALA A 2 -19.46 -22.69 13.87
N PRO A 3 -18.79 -22.84 12.72
CA PRO A 3 -17.48 -22.27 12.49
C PRO A 3 -17.57 -20.73 12.60
N ARG A 4 -16.76 -20.14 13.47
CA ARG A 4 -16.70 -18.68 13.62
C ARG A 4 -16.36 -18.04 12.26
N PRO A 5 -17.02 -16.94 11.87
CA PRO A 5 -16.68 -16.24 10.64
C PRO A 5 -15.22 -15.81 10.71
N GLN A 6 -14.37 -16.36 9.84
CA GLN A 6 -12.98 -15.95 9.73
C GLN A 6 -12.92 -14.50 9.23
N SER A 7 -12.22 -13.63 9.96
CA SER A 7 -12.03 -12.23 9.60
C SER A 7 -11.22 -12.08 8.30
N ALA A 8 -11.37 -10.93 7.64
CA ALA A 8 -10.63 -10.64 6.41
C ALA A 8 -9.11 -10.73 6.61
N ALA A 9 -8.59 -10.26 7.74
CA ALA A 9 -7.17 -10.35 8.08
C ALA A 9 -6.68 -11.79 8.28
N SER A 10 -7.46 -12.67 8.92
CA SER A 10 -7.08 -14.09 9.02
C SER A 10 -7.00 -14.75 7.64
N ARG A 11 -7.89 -14.37 6.71
CA ARG A 11 -7.85 -14.87 5.32
C ARG A 11 -6.66 -14.29 4.54
N ALA A 12 -6.34 -13.01 4.74
CA ALA A 12 -5.19 -12.35 4.12
C ALA A 12 -3.86 -13.00 4.56
N ARG A 13 -3.67 -13.22 5.88
CA ARG A 13 -2.50 -13.93 6.42
C ARG A 13 -2.37 -15.34 5.84
N ARG A 14 -3.48 -16.07 5.69
CA ARG A 14 -3.47 -17.40 5.08
C ARG A 14 -3.10 -17.36 3.59
N ALA A 15 -3.54 -16.34 2.86
CA ALA A 15 -3.15 -16.15 1.46
C ALA A 15 -1.65 -15.81 1.33
N GLN A 16 -1.10 -14.98 2.23
CA GLN A 16 0.34 -14.71 2.29
C GLN A 16 1.16 -15.97 2.59
N GLU A 17 0.69 -16.81 3.52
CA GLU A 17 1.37 -18.07 3.84
C GLU A 17 1.37 -19.03 2.63
N ARG A 18 0.25 -19.13 1.91
CA ARG A 18 0.17 -19.92 0.67
C ARG A 18 1.13 -19.39 -0.40
N LEU A 19 1.24 -18.08 -0.55
CA LEU A 19 2.20 -17.48 -1.47
C LEU A 19 3.64 -17.84 -1.10
N ARG A 20 4.01 -17.80 0.19
CA ARG A 20 5.35 -18.22 0.65
C ARG A 20 5.66 -19.67 0.29
N VAL A 21 4.71 -20.59 0.52
CA VAL A 21 4.87 -22.01 0.18
C VAL A 21 5.01 -22.24 -1.34
N CYS A 22 4.39 -21.40 -2.17
CA CYS A 22 4.43 -21.50 -3.63
C CYS A 22 5.59 -20.75 -4.31
N GLY A 23 6.61 -20.29 -3.57
CA GLY A 23 7.77 -19.58 -4.13
C GLY A 23 7.74 -18.06 -3.96
N GLY A 24 6.82 -17.53 -3.15
CA GLY A 24 6.74 -16.12 -2.79
C GLY A 24 5.97 -15.25 -3.80
N GLY A 25 6.00 -13.93 -3.57
CA GLY A 25 5.36 -12.96 -4.45
C GLY A 25 5.96 -12.92 -5.85
N ASP A 26 7.24 -13.25 -6.00
CA ASP A 26 7.96 -13.20 -7.28
C ASP A 26 7.58 -14.33 -8.24
N ALA A 27 7.01 -15.43 -7.74
CA ALA A 27 6.45 -16.51 -8.55
C ALA A 27 5.16 -16.10 -9.29
N LEU A 28 4.53 -15.00 -8.88
CA LEU A 28 3.35 -14.46 -9.57
C LEU A 28 3.75 -13.71 -10.83
N PRO A 29 2.92 -13.76 -11.89
CA PRO A 29 3.12 -12.94 -13.08
C PRO A 29 3.06 -11.45 -12.74
N ALA A 30 3.74 -10.61 -13.51
CA ALA A 30 3.76 -9.17 -13.31
C ALA A 30 2.35 -8.53 -13.33
N VAL A 31 1.43 -9.13 -14.08
CA VAL A 31 0.00 -8.80 -14.08
C VAL A 31 -0.79 -10.05 -13.69
N LEU A 32 -1.47 -9.99 -12.56
CA LEU A 32 -2.35 -11.05 -12.10
C LEU A 32 -3.67 -11.01 -12.84
N THR A 33 -4.18 -12.21 -13.11
CA THR A 33 -5.53 -12.43 -13.62
C THR A 33 -6.46 -12.93 -12.51
N SER A 34 -7.75 -13.07 -12.82
CA SER A 34 -8.70 -13.71 -11.91
C SER A 34 -8.27 -15.12 -11.48
N HIS A 35 -7.61 -15.88 -12.37
CA HIS A 35 -7.16 -17.23 -12.05
C HIS A 35 -6.09 -17.21 -10.95
N ASP A 36 -5.10 -16.33 -11.09
CA ASP A 36 -3.99 -16.20 -10.15
C ASP A 36 -4.49 -15.73 -8.77
N ALA A 37 -5.36 -14.73 -8.76
CA ALA A 37 -5.97 -14.23 -7.53
C ALA A 37 -6.86 -15.27 -6.85
N ILE A 38 -7.62 -16.08 -7.61
CA ILE A 38 -8.44 -17.17 -7.06
C ILE A 38 -7.57 -18.28 -6.45
N ALA A 39 -6.44 -18.62 -7.08
CA ALA A 39 -5.51 -19.60 -6.53
C ALA A 39 -4.98 -19.16 -5.16
N CYS A 40 -4.69 -17.86 -5.00
CA CYS A 40 -4.19 -17.27 -3.77
C CYS A 40 -5.29 -17.14 -2.68
N LEU A 41 -6.36 -16.40 -3.01
CA LEU A 41 -7.41 -15.99 -2.06
C LEU A 41 -8.49 -17.05 -1.84
N GLY A 42 -8.65 -17.96 -2.79
CA GLY A 42 -9.79 -18.86 -2.88
C GLY A 42 -11.01 -18.21 -3.55
N ARG A 43 -11.76 -19.03 -4.29
CA ARG A 43 -12.86 -18.59 -5.15
C ARG A 43 -13.95 -17.80 -4.43
N ALA A 44 -14.40 -18.28 -3.26
CA ALA A 44 -15.50 -17.65 -2.52
C ALA A 44 -15.13 -16.25 -2.02
N TRP A 45 -13.91 -16.09 -1.51
CA TRP A 45 -13.46 -14.79 -0.98
C TRP A 45 -13.16 -13.80 -2.11
N PHE A 46 -12.55 -14.25 -3.21
CA PHE A 46 -12.35 -13.43 -4.40
C PHE A 46 -13.67 -12.85 -4.94
N HIS A 47 -14.70 -13.68 -5.13
CA HIS A 47 -15.99 -13.19 -5.62
C HIS A 47 -16.70 -12.25 -4.63
N HIS A 48 -16.55 -12.49 -3.33
CA HIS A 48 -17.06 -11.56 -2.33
C HIS A 48 -16.41 -10.18 -2.48
N LEU A 49 -15.07 -10.12 -2.48
CA LEU A 49 -14.35 -8.85 -2.64
C LEU A 49 -14.66 -8.15 -3.97
N LEU A 50 -14.79 -8.91 -5.06
CA LEU A 50 -15.14 -8.37 -6.36
C LEU A 50 -16.54 -7.73 -6.38
N ARG A 51 -17.53 -8.36 -5.74
CA ARG A 51 -18.89 -7.81 -5.63
C ARG A 51 -18.95 -6.52 -4.82
N HIS A 52 -18.03 -6.35 -3.87
CA HIS A 52 -17.95 -5.18 -2.99
C HIS A 52 -16.94 -4.13 -3.47
N ASN A 53 -16.37 -4.27 -4.68
CA ASN A 53 -15.32 -3.39 -5.21
C ASN A 53 -14.13 -3.19 -4.25
N ALA A 54 -13.79 -4.23 -3.48
CA ALA A 54 -12.73 -4.19 -2.47
C ALA A 54 -11.39 -4.80 -2.97
N LEU A 55 -11.34 -5.26 -4.23
CA LEU A 55 -10.12 -5.75 -4.87
C LEU A 55 -9.42 -4.63 -5.65
N PRO A 56 -8.10 -4.44 -5.51
CA PRO A 56 -7.36 -3.50 -6.34
C PRO A 56 -7.33 -3.98 -7.79
N GLY A 57 -7.31 -3.04 -8.75
CA GLY A 57 -7.19 -3.35 -10.18
C GLY A 57 -8.45 -3.09 -10.97
N VAL A 58 -8.49 -3.59 -12.20
CA VAL A 58 -9.52 -3.25 -13.18
C VAL A 58 -10.20 -4.51 -13.68
N GLN A 59 -11.53 -4.49 -13.66
CA GLN A 59 -12.34 -5.47 -14.35
C GLN A 59 -12.53 -5.02 -15.81
N VAL A 60 -11.91 -5.74 -16.75
CA VAL A 60 -11.87 -5.36 -18.17
C VAL A 60 -13.22 -5.54 -18.85
N ILE A 61 -14.03 -6.51 -18.39
CA ILE A 61 -15.38 -6.80 -18.90
C ILE A 61 -16.28 -7.10 -17.72
N ARG A 62 -17.54 -6.63 -17.75
CA ARG A 62 -18.54 -6.97 -16.71
C ARG A 62 -18.68 -8.50 -16.61
N PHE A 63 -18.33 -9.06 -15.45
CA PHE A 63 -18.22 -10.52 -15.20
C PHE A 63 -17.09 -11.26 -15.95
N GLY A 64 -16.21 -10.55 -16.62
CA GLY A 64 -15.06 -11.12 -17.34
C GLY A 64 -13.75 -10.94 -16.59
N VAL A 65 -12.68 -10.70 -17.34
CA VAL A 65 -11.30 -10.76 -16.84
C VAL A 65 -11.01 -9.61 -15.90
N TRP A 66 -10.66 -9.92 -14.65
CA TRP A 66 -10.05 -8.99 -13.71
C TRP A 66 -8.53 -9.02 -13.88
N ARG A 67 -7.90 -7.85 -13.82
CA ARG A 67 -6.44 -7.68 -13.90
C ARG A 67 -5.93 -6.73 -12.84
N CYS A 68 -4.77 -7.06 -12.26
CA CYS A 68 -4.10 -6.21 -11.29
C CYS A 68 -2.58 -6.34 -11.42
N ALA A 69 -1.85 -5.25 -11.21
CA ALA A 69 -0.40 -5.32 -11.13
C ALA A 69 0.02 -6.08 -9.87
N ARG A 70 1.07 -6.90 -9.99
CA ARG A 70 1.59 -7.74 -8.90
C ARG A 70 1.90 -6.98 -7.64
N GLU A 71 2.63 -5.88 -7.76
CA GLU A 71 3.03 -5.07 -6.61
C GLU A 71 1.81 -4.49 -5.90
N THR A 72 0.84 -3.95 -6.64
CA THR A 72 -0.40 -3.43 -6.07
C THR A 72 -1.18 -4.50 -5.32
N PHE A 73 -1.28 -5.71 -5.88
CA PHE A 73 -1.95 -6.83 -5.23
C PHE A 73 -1.25 -7.25 -3.93
N LEU A 74 0.08 -7.35 -3.95
CA LEU A 74 0.86 -7.77 -2.77
C LEU A 74 0.82 -6.72 -1.65
N THR A 75 0.92 -5.44 -1.99
CA THR A 75 0.79 -4.33 -1.03
C THR A 75 -0.58 -4.35 -0.37
N TRP A 76 -1.65 -4.41 -1.18
CA TRP A 76 -3.02 -4.51 -0.67
C TRP A 76 -3.21 -5.74 0.24
N LEU A 77 -2.64 -6.90 -0.14
CA LEU A 77 -2.74 -8.10 0.67
C LEU A 77 -2.03 -7.96 2.02
N ALA A 78 -0.91 -7.24 2.06
CA ALA A 78 -0.19 -6.91 3.27
C ALA A 78 -0.97 -5.95 4.17
N GLU A 79 -1.58 -4.91 3.60
CA GLU A 79 -2.46 -3.98 4.32
C GLU A 79 -3.63 -4.74 4.95
N MET A 80 -4.34 -5.56 4.19
CA MET A 80 -5.45 -6.39 4.70
C MET A 80 -5.04 -7.35 5.82
N ALA A 81 -3.81 -7.86 5.81
CA ALA A 81 -3.28 -8.73 6.86
C ALA A 81 -2.92 -7.96 8.14
N ASN A 82 -2.61 -6.66 8.00
CA ASN A 82 -2.20 -5.74 9.04
C ASN A 82 -3.35 -4.87 9.58
N GLU A 83 -4.50 -4.79 8.91
CA GLU A 83 -5.69 -4.04 9.38
C GLU A 83 -6.27 -4.51 10.73
N VAL A 84 -5.83 -5.66 11.27
CA VAL A 84 -6.14 -6.09 12.65
C VAL A 84 -5.11 -5.61 13.68
N THR A 85 -4.04 -4.97 13.24
CA THR A 85 -3.00 -4.37 14.07
C THR A 85 -2.92 -2.86 13.82
N LEU A 86 -4.03 -2.16 14.00
CA LEU A 86 -3.96 -0.81 14.57
C LEU A 86 -4.48 -0.95 15.99
N PRO A 87 -3.61 -1.05 17.02
CA PRO A 87 -3.99 -0.40 18.26
C PRO A 87 -4.30 1.05 17.89
N ALA A 88 -5.43 1.55 18.35
CA ALA A 88 -5.55 2.97 18.56
C ALA A 88 -4.29 3.43 19.30
N GLU A 89 -3.75 4.59 18.93
CA GLU A 89 -2.62 5.25 19.60
C GLU A 89 -1.22 4.81 19.11
N ASP A 90 -0.78 5.39 17.99
CA ASP A 90 0.57 5.96 17.91
C ASP A 90 0.57 7.10 16.87
N VAL A 91 -0.03 8.21 17.28
CA VAL A 91 0.34 9.53 16.77
C VAL A 91 1.72 9.81 17.35
N VAL A 92 2.77 9.40 16.65
CA VAL A 92 4.12 9.92 16.89
C VAL A 92 4.62 10.57 15.61
N ASP A 93 4.34 11.87 15.56
CA ASP A 93 5.34 12.90 15.32
C ASP A 93 6.39 12.56 14.24
N ALA A 94 5.99 12.68 12.98
CA ALA A 94 6.96 12.95 11.95
C ALA A 94 7.41 14.42 12.13
N PRO A 95 8.69 14.72 12.42
CA PRO A 95 9.16 16.09 12.38
C PRO A 95 9.04 16.54 10.92
N VAL A 96 8.16 17.51 10.69
CA VAL A 96 8.14 18.31 9.48
C VAL A 96 9.57 18.79 9.26
N ARG A 97 10.25 18.21 8.27
CA ARG A 97 11.46 18.80 7.72
C ARG A 97 11.04 20.12 7.09
N SER A 98 11.08 21.18 7.89
CA SER A 98 11.06 22.56 7.42
C SER A 98 12.20 22.70 6.42
N VAL A 99 11.83 22.72 5.15
CA VAL A 99 12.66 23.20 4.06
C VAL A 99 12.82 24.69 4.32
N ASP A 100 13.88 25.06 5.05
CA ASP A 100 14.28 26.45 5.19
C ASP A 100 14.73 26.92 3.80
N THR A 101 13.78 27.58 3.15
CA THR A 101 13.94 28.21 1.85
C THR A 101 14.95 29.33 2.00
N VAL A 102 16.07 29.17 1.29
CA VAL A 102 17.13 30.16 1.09
C VAL A 102 16.52 31.54 0.83
N ARG A 103 16.53 32.41 1.85
CA ARG A 103 16.25 33.84 1.70
C ARG A 103 17.58 34.58 1.58
N THR A 104 18.08 34.64 0.35
CA THR A 104 19.06 35.62 -0.10
C THR A 104 18.49 37.03 0.09
N THR A 105 19.03 37.78 1.04
CA THR A 105 18.96 39.26 1.00
C THR A 105 20.34 39.83 1.24
N ALA A 106 21.03 40.13 0.14
CA ALA A 106 22.21 40.97 0.12
C ALA A 106 21.83 42.37 0.61
N ARG A 107 22.27 42.74 1.82
CA ARG A 107 22.14 44.10 2.34
C ARG A 107 23.49 44.79 2.24
N VAL A 108 23.67 45.51 1.13
CA VAL A 108 24.67 46.55 0.96
C VAL A 108 24.55 47.55 2.11
N ARG A 109 25.54 47.59 2.99
CA ARG A 109 25.79 48.74 3.87
C ARG A 109 27.18 49.28 3.61
N ARG A 110 27.17 50.37 2.86
CA ARG A 110 28.25 51.35 2.76
C ARG A 110 28.62 51.80 4.18
N ARG A 111 29.90 51.70 4.54
CA ARG A 111 30.51 52.52 5.59
C ARG A 111 31.68 53.26 4.98
N SER A 112 31.52 54.57 5.00
CA SER A 112 32.51 55.58 4.69
C SER A 112 33.72 55.43 5.60
N ALA A 113 34.93 55.47 5.04
CA ALA A 113 36.14 55.85 5.74
C ALA A 113 36.67 57.10 5.04
N THR A 114 36.53 58.22 5.75
CA THR A 114 37.13 59.53 5.51
C THR A 114 38.65 59.43 5.58
N THR A 115 39.34 59.93 4.56
CA THR A 115 40.75 60.34 4.64
C THR A 115 40.85 61.67 3.93
N HIS A 116 40.90 62.75 4.72
CA HIS A 116 41.38 64.05 4.27
C HIS A 116 42.82 64.22 4.76
N LYS A 117 43.61 64.81 3.86
CA LYS A 117 45.00 65.24 3.99
C LYS A 117 45.23 66.15 5.20
#